data_AF-A0A8H3BHS4-F1
#
_entry.id   AF-A0A8H3BHS4-F1
#
_cell.length_a   1.000
_cell.length_b   1.000
_cell.length_c   1.000
_cell.angle_alpha   90.00
_cell.angle_beta   90.00
_cell.angle_gamma   90.00
#
_symmetry.space_group_name_H-M   'P 1'
#
loop_
_entity.id
_entity.type
_entity.pdbx_description
1 polymer ?
#
loop_
_entity_poly.entity_id
_entity_poly.type
_entity_poly.pdbx_seq_one_letter_code
_entity_poly.pdbx_strand_id
1 'polypeptide(L)'
;RWLIVNPEISDIHSAPKSFQSSAMVLDPESNPSLFNSTLAIIIKDVTDSDSKDIVKEFSLKFQKIVQKEQEQNFISRLHRGRVQIIPWPVINSSNFYRLFSQLRRYLESQPITHPTGGIFLHNMKTLMAKIKTSDWGSLDRKKTLQRGVGYRLIA
;
A
#
# COMPACT_ATOMS: atom_id res chain seq x y z
N ARG A 1 8.63 12.83 -4.87
CA ARG A 1 9.96 12.23 -5.16
C ARG A 1 9.73 10.74 -5.36
N TRP A 2 9.81 10.26 -6.60
CA TRP A 2 9.55 8.85 -6.92
C TRP A 2 10.73 8.00 -6.43
N LEU A 3 10.44 6.94 -5.67
CA LEU A 3 11.41 5.87 -5.42
C LEU A 3 11.46 5.01 -6.68
N ILE A 4 12.47 5.25 -7.52
CA ILE A 4 12.88 4.31 -8.55
C ILE A 4 13.80 3.32 -7.83
N VAL A 5 13.28 2.14 -7.51
CA VAL A 5 14.09 1.03 -7.01
C VAL A 5 14.71 0.35 -8.22
N ASN A 6 16.04 0.35 -8.30
CA ASN A 6 16.81 -0.33 -9.33
C ASN A 6 16.81 -1.84 -9.04
N PRO A 7 16.60 -2.73 -10.03
CA PRO A 7 16.39 -4.14 -9.80
C PRO A 7 17.72 -4.89 -9.75
N GLU A 8 18.60 -4.57 -8.80
CA GLU A 8 19.48 -5.61 -8.26
C GLU A 8 18.73 -6.28 -7.11
N ILE A 9 17.85 -7.20 -7.47
CA ILE A 9 16.95 -7.92 -6.55
C ILE A 9 17.71 -9.09 -5.93
N SER A 10 18.73 -8.77 -5.13
CA SER A 10 19.39 -9.78 -4.30
C SER A 10 18.73 -9.92 -2.92
N ASP A 11 18.01 -8.90 -2.44
CA ASP A 11 17.36 -9.00 -1.13
C ASP A 11 16.08 -8.15 -1.02
N ILE A 12 14.92 -8.77 -1.20
CA ILE A 12 13.64 -8.12 -0.80
C ILE A 12 13.56 -8.00 0.74
N HIS A 13 14.38 -8.76 1.47
CA HIS A 13 14.61 -8.56 2.91
C HIS A 13 15.33 -7.26 3.25
N SER A 14 15.93 -6.56 2.27
CA SER A 14 16.58 -5.26 2.48
C SER A 14 15.60 -4.10 2.58
N ALA A 15 14.29 -4.33 2.45
CA ALA A 15 13.30 -3.34 2.85
C ALA A 15 13.68 -2.83 4.25
N PRO A 16 13.93 -1.51 4.44
CA PRO A 16 14.50 -1.01 5.69
C PRO A 16 13.72 -1.56 6.89
N LYS A 17 14.40 -2.02 7.95
CA LYS A 17 13.70 -2.52 9.16
C LYS A 17 12.65 -1.54 9.68
N SER A 18 12.89 -0.24 9.52
CA SER A 18 11.93 0.83 9.80
C SER A 18 10.62 0.71 9.00
N PHE A 19 10.67 0.25 7.76
CA PHE A 19 9.50 -0.02 6.92
C PHE A 19 8.71 -1.23 7.41
N GLN A 20 9.38 -2.31 7.82
CA GLN A 20 8.69 -3.47 8.40
C GLN A 20 8.06 -3.14 9.76
N SER A 21 8.76 -2.39 10.63
CA SER A 21 8.17 -1.90 11.89
C SER A 21 6.99 -0.95 11.66
N SER A 22 6.97 -0.21 10.54
CA SER A 22 5.83 0.63 10.17
C SER A 22 4.62 -0.18 9.68
N ALA A 23 4.82 -1.40 9.16
CA ALA A 23 3.73 -2.23 8.65
C ALA A 23 2.76 -2.68 9.76
N MET A 24 3.22 -2.88 10.99
CA MET A 24 2.34 -3.17 12.15
C MET A 24 1.49 -1.94 12.55
N VAL A 25 2.00 -0.74 12.34
CA VAL A 25 1.30 0.50 12.73
C VAL A 25 0.31 0.95 11.67
N LEU A 26 0.66 0.69 10.42
CA LEU A 26 -0.18 0.89 9.26
C LEU A 26 -1.16 -0.28 9.04
N ASP A 27 -1.23 -1.24 9.97
CA ASP A 27 -2.08 -2.42 9.88
C ASP A 27 -3.55 -1.99 9.65
N PRO A 28 -4.15 -2.38 8.51
CA PRO A 28 -5.54 -2.09 8.20
C PRO A 28 -6.54 -2.64 9.22
N GLU A 29 -6.17 -3.65 9.99
CA GLU A 29 -7.02 -4.18 11.08
C GLU A 29 -7.16 -3.15 12.21
N SER A 30 -6.07 -2.47 12.56
CA SER A 30 -6.10 -1.37 13.54
C SER A 30 -6.56 -0.06 12.90
N ASN A 31 -6.44 0.07 11.57
CA ASN A 31 -6.62 1.31 10.83
C ASN A 31 -7.24 1.11 9.45
N PRO A 32 -8.51 0.68 9.40
CA PRO A 32 -9.14 0.29 8.13
C PRO A 32 -9.28 1.45 7.15
N SER A 33 -9.22 2.70 7.64
CA SER A 33 -9.25 3.91 6.83
C SER A 33 -7.90 4.40 6.33
N LEU A 34 -6.76 3.89 6.86
CA LEU A 34 -5.44 4.38 6.42
C LEU A 34 -4.86 3.57 5.26
N PHE A 35 -4.90 2.25 5.33
CA PHE A 35 -4.30 1.39 4.30
C PHE A 35 -5.31 0.35 3.83
N ASN A 36 -5.72 0.48 2.58
CA ASN A 36 -6.50 -0.51 1.86
C ASN A 36 -6.11 -0.44 0.38
N SER A 37 -4.82 -0.66 0.12
CA SER A 37 -4.24 -0.50 -1.20
C SER A 37 -3.95 -1.84 -1.86
N THR A 38 -3.75 -1.80 -3.17
CA THR A 38 -3.14 -2.90 -3.92
C THR A 38 -1.70 -2.52 -4.24
N LEU A 39 -0.75 -3.44 -4.04
CA LEU A 39 0.65 -3.21 -4.40
C LEU A 39 0.83 -3.48 -5.90
N ALA A 40 0.93 -2.42 -6.70
CA ALA A 40 1.26 -2.53 -8.11
C ALA A 40 2.78 -2.40 -8.31
N ILE A 41 3.39 -3.38 -8.98
CA ILE A 41 4.82 -3.42 -9.30
C ILE A 41 4.94 -3.39 -10.81
N ILE A 42 5.49 -2.31 -11.34
CA ILE A 42 5.74 -2.14 -12.76
C ILE A 42 7.20 -2.49 -13.03
N ILE A 43 7.43 -3.54 -13.81
CA ILE A 43 8.77 -3.96 -14.23
C ILE A 43 8.98 -3.43 -15.64
N LYS A 44 9.93 -2.52 -15.82
CA LYS A 44 10.15 -1.87 -17.11
C LYS A 44 11.04 -2.71 -18.01
N ASP A 45 10.94 -2.43 -19.31
CA ASP A 45 11.84 -2.94 -20.33
C ASP A 45 11.79 -4.47 -20.48
N VAL A 46 10.58 -5.02 -20.38
CA VAL A 46 10.33 -6.45 -20.49
C VAL A 46 10.03 -6.79 -21.94
N THR A 47 10.72 -7.78 -22.50
CA THR A 47 10.39 -8.31 -23.83
C THR A 47 9.10 -9.13 -23.78
N ASP A 48 8.40 -9.25 -24.91
CA ASP A 48 7.16 -10.04 -24.96
C ASP A 48 7.39 -11.53 -24.63
N SER A 49 8.59 -12.06 -24.92
CA SER A 49 8.97 -13.44 -24.56
C SER A 49 9.11 -13.63 -23.06
N ASP A 50 9.64 -12.63 -22.35
CA ASP A 50 9.99 -12.76 -20.92
C ASP A 50 8.82 -12.35 -20.01
N SER A 51 7.78 -11.74 -20.57
CA SER A 51 6.65 -11.18 -19.82
C SER A 51 5.95 -12.18 -18.91
N LYS A 52 5.79 -13.44 -19.32
CA LYS A 52 5.14 -14.46 -18.50
C LYS A 52 6.06 -14.99 -17.41
N ASP A 53 7.32 -15.21 -17.76
CA ASP A 53 8.30 -15.77 -16.86
C ASP A 53 8.64 -14.80 -15.73
N ILE A 54 8.74 -13.50 -16.03
CA ILE A 54 8.99 -12.48 -15.01
C ILE A 54 7.83 -12.35 -14.02
N VAL A 55 6.58 -12.44 -14.50
CA VAL A 55 5.40 -12.41 -13.63
C VAL A 55 5.42 -13.63 -12.70
N LYS A 56 5.73 -14.81 -13.24
CA LYS A 56 5.82 -16.05 -12.47
C LYS A 56 6.94 -15.99 -11.43
N GLU A 57 8.13 -15.55 -11.82
CA GLU A 57 9.28 -15.45 -10.94
C GLU A 57 9.01 -14.53 -9.75
N PHE A 58 8.50 -13.32 -10.02
CA PHE A 58 8.18 -12.36 -8.96
C PHE A 58 7.05 -12.87 -8.06
N SER A 59 6.01 -13.49 -8.64
CA SER A 59 4.93 -14.09 -7.85
C SER A 59 5.45 -15.14 -6.87
N LEU A 60 6.35 -16.03 -7.33
CA LEU A 60 6.98 -17.05 -6.49
C LEU A 60 7.86 -16.44 -5.40
N LYS A 61 8.64 -15.39 -5.71
CA LYS A 61 9.46 -14.68 -4.71
C LYS A 61 8.58 -14.06 -3.63
N PHE A 62 7.48 -13.41 -3.99
CA PHE A 62 6.56 -12.83 -3.02
C PHE A 62 5.84 -13.88 -2.19
N GLN A 63 5.41 -14.98 -2.80
CA GLN A 63 4.81 -16.09 -2.06
C GLN A 63 5.77 -16.65 -0.99
N LYS A 64 7.06 -16.81 -1.34
CA LYS A 64 8.08 -17.24 -0.37
C LYS A 64 8.25 -16.25 0.78
N ILE A 65 8.24 -14.94 0.51
CA ILE A 65 8.31 -13.91 1.56
C ILE A 65 7.10 -13.99 2.47
N VAL A 66 5.90 -14.09 1.87
CA VAL A 66 4.64 -14.17 2.63
C VAL A 66 4.63 -15.39 3.55
N GLN A 67 5.04 -16.55 3.05
CA GLN A 67 5.14 -17.79 3.81
C GLN A 67 6.20 -17.71 4.92
N LYS A 68 7.42 -17.22 4.59
CA LYS A 68 8.53 -17.11 5.54
C LYS A 68 8.21 -16.17 6.69
N GLU A 69 7.52 -15.06 6.41
CA GLU A 69 7.15 -14.06 7.40
C GLU A 69 5.78 -14.35 8.03
N GLN A 70 5.19 -15.54 7.81
CA GLN A 70 3.91 -15.99 8.39
C GLN A 70 2.80 -14.92 8.28
N GLU A 71 2.70 -14.28 7.10
CA GLU A 71 1.72 -13.21 6.84
C GLU A 71 1.86 -11.96 7.73
N GLN A 72 2.98 -11.80 8.44
CA GLN A 72 3.31 -10.61 9.24
C GLN A 72 4.08 -9.54 8.46
N ASN A 73 4.20 -9.73 7.15
CA ASN A 73 4.89 -8.81 6.24
C ASN A 73 3.97 -7.69 5.73
N PHE A 74 4.57 -6.63 5.19
CA PHE A 74 3.84 -5.48 4.64
C PHE A 74 2.87 -5.83 3.50
N ILE A 75 3.09 -6.91 2.73
CA ILE A 75 2.23 -7.31 1.62
C ILE A 75 0.91 -7.87 2.17
N SER A 76 1.01 -8.76 3.14
CA SER A 76 -0.14 -9.37 3.80
C SER A 76 -0.89 -8.31 4.63
N ARG A 77 -0.15 -7.52 5.41
CA ARG A 77 -0.74 -6.50 6.30
C ARG A 77 -1.30 -5.31 5.52
N LEU A 78 -0.47 -4.55 4.80
CA LEU A 78 -0.88 -3.26 4.21
C LEU A 78 -1.69 -3.40 2.93
N HIS A 79 -1.38 -4.44 2.16
CA HIS A 79 -1.96 -4.64 0.83
C HIS A 79 -2.99 -5.77 0.80
N ARG A 80 -3.26 -6.41 1.95
CA ARG A 80 -4.22 -7.54 2.09
C ARG A 80 -3.89 -8.70 1.14
N GLY A 81 -2.59 -8.93 0.92
CA GLY A 81 -2.12 -9.93 -0.05
C GLY A 81 -2.34 -9.54 -1.52
N ARG A 82 -2.91 -8.37 -1.82
CA ARG A 82 -3.16 -7.93 -3.19
C ARG A 82 -1.88 -7.37 -3.78
N VAL A 83 -1.28 -8.13 -4.69
CA VAL A 83 -0.11 -7.74 -5.48
C VAL A 83 -0.45 -7.88 -6.96
N GLN A 84 -0.11 -6.86 -7.73
CA GLN A 84 -0.24 -6.84 -9.18
C GLN A 84 1.15 -6.64 -9.79
N ILE A 85 1.65 -7.63 -10.52
CA ILE A 85 2.90 -7.51 -11.29
C ILE A 85 2.53 -7.14 -12.73
N ILE A 86 3.07 -6.03 -13.21
CA ILE A 86 2.79 -5.48 -14.54
C ILE A 86 4.12 -5.43 -15.31
N PRO A 87 4.38 -6.40 -16.19
CA PRO A 87 5.52 -6.33 -17.10
C PRO A 87 5.23 -5.23 -18.13
N TRP A 88 6.09 -4.23 -18.18
CA TRP A 88 5.98 -3.10 -19.06
C TRP A 88 6.93 -3.28 -20.25
N PRO A 89 6.42 -3.28 -21.49
CA PRO A 89 7.22 -3.53 -22.68
C PRO A 89 8.42 -2.59 -22.83
N VAL A 90 9.33 -2.96 -23.73
CA VAL A 90 10.41 -2.10 -24.21
C VAL A 90 9.84 -0.83 -24.86
N ILE A 91 10.52 0.31 -24.63
CA ILE A 91 10.18 1.60 -25.24
C ILE A 91 10.22 1.46 -26.78
N ASN A 92 9.29 2.13 -27.48
CA ASN A 92 9.08 2.03 -28.94
C ASN A 92 8.39 0.76 -29.44
N SER A 93 8.02 -0.18 -28.57
CA SER A 93 7.07 -1.24 -28.96
C SER A 93 5.64 -0.67 -29.05
N SER A 94 4.83 -1.19 -29.98
CA SER A 94 3.41 -0.82 -30.10
C SER A 94 2.62 -1.12 -28.82
N ASN A 95 3.04 -2.14 -28.08
CA ASN A 95 2.42 -2.56 -26.82
C ASN A 95 2.74 -1.62 -25.64
N PHE A 96 3.87 -0.89 -25.68
CA PHE A 96 4.30 0.02 -24.61
C PHE A 96 3.20 1.03 -24.24
N TYR A 97 2.65 1.71 -25.25
CA TYR A 97 1.68 2.78 -25.03
C TYR A 97 0.29 2.24 -24.68
N ARG A 98 -0.04 1.01 -25.13
CA ARG A 98 -1.30 0.36 -24.80
C ARG A 98 -1.45 0.13 -23.29
N LEU A 99 -0.35 -0.12 -22.58
CA LEU A 99 -0.40 -0.35 -21.14
C LEU A 99 -0.84 0.87 -20.32
N PHE A 100 -0.66 2.10 -20.80
CA PHE A 100 -1.19 3.27 -20.09
C PHE A 100 -2.71 3.21 -19.97
N SER A 101 -3.41 2.78 -21.02
CA SER A 101 -4.87 2.62 -21.00
C SER A 101 -5.30 1.49 -20.04
N GLN A 102 -4.51 0.42 -19.95
CA GLN A 102 -4.77 -0.68 -19.03
C GLN A 102 -4.54 -0.25 -17.58
N LEU A 103 -3.43 0.44 -17.31
CA LEU A 103 -3.11 0.99 -15.99
C LEU A 103 -4.17 1.99 -15.53
N ARG A 104 -4.62 2.87 -16.42
CA ARG A 104 -5.72 3.80 -16.14
C ARG A 104 -6.98 3.06 -15.67
N ARG A 105 -7.43 2.05 -16.45
CA ARG A 105 -8.62 1.26 -16.08
C ARG A 105 -8.44 0.58 -14.72
N TYR A 106 -7.25 0.07 -14.45
CA TYR A 106 -6.94 -0.56 -13.16
C TYR A 106 -7.01 0.43 -11.99
N LEU A 107 -6.50 1.66 -12.17
CA LEU A 107 -6.56 2.71 -11.16
C LEU A 107 -7.99 3.20 -10.94
N GLU A 108 -8.75 3.39 -12.01
CA GLU A 108 -10.16 3.83 -11.96
C GLU A 108 -11.08 2.74 -11.38
N SER A 109 -10.74 1.46 -11.51
CA SER A 109 -11.51 0.35 -10.94
C SER A 109 -11.25 0.12 -9.45
N GLN A 110 -10.31 0.84 -8.83
CA GLN A 110 -10.04 0.66 -7.40
C GLN A 110 -11.23 1.19 -6.57
N PRO A 111 -11.55 0.51 -5.46
CA PRO A 111 -12.63 0.96 -4.58
C PRO A 111 -12.31 2.32 -3.97
N ILE A 112 -13.33 3.17 -3.87
CA ILE A 112 -13.21 4.44 -3.15
C ILE A 112 -13.00 4.14 -1.67
N THR A 113 -11.85 4.55 -1.14
CA THR A 113 -11.49 4.33 0.27
C THR A 113 -11.95 5.46 1.18
N HIS A 114 -12.16 6.66 0.63
CA HIS A 114 -12.51 7.86 1.39
C HIS A 114 -13.72 8.55 0.74
N PRO A 115 -14.86 8.69 1.45
CA PRO A 115 -16.08 9.26 0.88
C PRO A 115 -15.94 10.73 0.46
N THR A 116 -15.05 11.49 1.10
CA THR A 116 -14.80 12.90 0.77
C THR A 116 -13.31 13.23 0.83
N GLY A 117 -12.90 14.25 0.08
CA GLY A 117 -11.53 14.76 0.10
C GLY A 117 -11.12 15.31 1.47
N GLY A 118 -12.06 15.86 2.25
CA GLY A 118 -11.79 16.34 3.62
C GLY A 118 -11.39 15.23 4.57
N ILE A 119 -12.09 14.09 4.52
CA ILE A 119 -11.77 12.90 5.34
C ILE A 119 -10.40 12.34 4.91
N PHE A 120 -10.14 12.24 3.61
CA PHE A 120 -8.84 11.82 3.09
C PHE A 120 -7.71 12.71 3.59
N LEU A 121 -7.85 14.04 3.46
CA LEU A 121 -6.83 14.99 3.89
C LEU A 121 -6.58 14.92 5.41
N HIS A 122 -7.63 14.79 6.20
CA HIS A 122 -7.52 14.65 7.66
C HIS A 122 -6.75 13.37 8.04
N ASN A 123 -7.09 12.24 7.43
CA ASN A 123 -6.41 10.96 7.66
C ASN A 123 -4.93 11.05 7.26
N MET A 124 -4.63 11.65 6.10
CA MET A 124 -3.25 11.84 5.65
C MET A 124 -2.44 12.75 6.57
N LYS A 125 -3.02 13.86 7.04
CA LYS A 125 -2.33 14.75 8.00
C LYS A 125 -2.04 14.05 9.31
N THR A 126 -3.00 13.28 9.81
CA THR A 126 -2.85 12.50 11.06
C THR A 126 -1.76 11.45 10.90
N LEU A 127 -1.74 10.74 9.77
CA LEU A 127 -0.67 9.80 9.45
C LEU A 127 0.70 10.48 9.44
N MET A 128 0.84 11.57 8.67
CA MET A 128 2.12 12.28 8.52
C MET A 128 2.63 12.84 9.85
N ALA A 129 1.74 13.34 10.71
CA ALA A 129 2.10 13.80 12.04
C ALA A 129 2.68 12.66 12.89
N LYS A 130 2.05 11.48 12.86
CA LYS A 130 2.51 10.30 13.60
C LYS A 130 3.83 9.73 13.07
N ILE A 131 3.99 9.68 11.75
CA ILE A 131 5.28 9.33 11.12
C ILE A 131 6.38 10.28 11.59
N LYS A 132 6.08 11.59 11.62
CA LYS A 132 7.05 12.61 12.02
C LYS A 132 7.46 12.51 13.49
N THR A 133 6.54 12.14 14.38
CA THR A 133 6.81 12.06 15.83
C THR A 133 7.26 10.68 16.29
N SER A 134 7.33 9.69 15.39
CA SER A 134 7.52 8.28 15.74
C SER A 134 6.54 7.79 16.82
N ASP A 135 5.35 8.40 16.91
CA ASP A 135 4.32 8.08 17.90
C ASP A 135 3.26 7.19 17.24
N TRP A 136 3.37 5.91 17.53
CA TRP A 136 2.68 4.85 16.80
C TRP A 136 1.54 4.18 17.58
N GLY A 137 1.34 4.55 18.86
CA GLY A 137 0.42 3.84 19.77
C GLY A 137 -1.04 4.33 19.81
N SER A 138 -1.45 5.28 18.96
CA SER A 138 -2.68 6.08 19.21
C SER A 138 -3.70 6.12 18.09
N LEU A 139 -3.60 5.23 17.10
CA LEU A 139 -4.46 5.30 15.92
C LEU A 139 -5.96 5.02 16.20
N ASP A 140 -6.27 4.27 17.26
CA ASP A 140 -7.66 3.97 17.65
C ASP A 140 -8.37 4.95 18.60
N ARG A 141 -7.68 5.96 19.14
CA ARG A 141 -8.22 6.73 20.29
C ARG A 141 -9.03 7.99 19.97
N LYS A 142 -9.68 8.07 18.81
CA LYS A 142 -10.63 9.17 18.51
C LYS A 142 -11.95 8.70 17.92
N LYS A 143 -12.64 7.83 18.64
CA LYS A 143 -14.12 7.74 18.61
C LYS A 143 -14.66 7.58 20.02
N THR A 144 -14.78 8.69 20.76
CA THR A 144 -15.74 8.73 21.88
C THR A 144 -16.07 10.17 22.26
N LEU A 145 -17.38 10.45 22.24
CA LEU A 145 -18.11 11.56 22.88
C LEU A 145 -17.88 13.01 22.38
N GLN A 146 -18.51 13.31 21.24
CA GLN A 146 -19.30 14.55 21.10
C GLN A 146 -20.78 14.14 21.11
N ARG A 147 -21.29 13.80 22.29
CA ARG A 147 -22.73 13.86 22.59
C ARG A 147 -22.85 14.63 23.89
N GLY A 148 -23.21 15.90 23.77
CA GLY A 148 -23.58 16.72 24.91
C GLY A 148 -24.69 16.03 25.68
N VAL A 149 -24.44 15.80 26.96
CA VAL A 149 -25.50 15.57 27.93
C VAL A 149 -25.34 16.67 28.96
N GLY A 150 -26.11 17.74 28.77
CA GLY A 150 -26.34 18.73 29.80
C GLY A 150 -27.18 18.09 30.90
N TYR A 151 -26.64 18.02 32.10
CA TYR A 151 -27.46 17.94 33.30
C TYR A 151 -27.37 19.27 34.04
N ARG A 152 -28.56 19.84 34.18
CA ARG A 152 -28.94 21.07 34.85
C ARG A 152 -28.72 20.89 36.35
N LEU A 153 -27.90 21.73 36.98
CA LEU A 153 -28.00 21.92 38.43
C LEU A 153 -29.34 22.63 38.69
N ILE A 154 -30.17 22.04 39.55
CA ILE A 154 -31.26 22.74 40.23
C ILE A 154 -30.85 22.79 41.70
N ALA A 155 -31.07 23.98 42.29
CA ALA A 155 -30.63 24.44 43.61
C ALA A 155 -30.90 23.48 44.77
#